data_AF-V5GM79-F1
#
_entry.id   AF-V5GM79-F1
#
_cell.length_a   1.000
_cell.length_b   1.000
_cell.length_c   1.000
_cell.angle_alpha   90.00
_cell.angle_beta   90.00
_cell.angle_gamma   90.00
#
_symmetry.space_group_name_H-M   'P 1'
#
loop_
_entity.id
_entity.type
_entity.pdbx_description
1 polymer ?
#
loop_
_entity_poly.entity_id
_entity_poly.type
_entity_poly.pdbx_seq_one_letter_code
_entity_poly.pdbx_strand_id
1 'polypeptide(L)'
;MAEADYPAAIVVLNLFERWRITPATSTYRTVVNALLAQGHQAALFSNEASERFSESRMNLDTVLQSMARQGNNEQAETLRLALGDSSALSETSVTSAQPASPLRQTQYLIRTLNQACAAEITSTDASRTVPGWLTVRRNADREEPLSHDEAMKRVSETGASCDLASATKGDYTHLPPVRAIYIPGFVPYDLGLALQEHLVKQRSDARAALRALSDSTSSSASTLSGHSSISPSTRQSTLEILAAQDTLLLLQHRPVYTEGRRHDTEDNLVATALRSLGADYHLTKRGGQITYHGPGQLVGYPILNLSSMNLASRCYVDKIQDSLISLLAARGILTVDPPENHTGVWADEYHKIASIGIQVRHRVSSHGFALNVEGRAMGGFRHIVACGIVGRNMTCLHDRLDPSGPFARHNPVFDGERDVKESVESVARSYKDHFASVFGRRVRETSEEEFAFELVEETDRARLREKLNVEVGEEERVVKSVMVDGVMVRVE
;
A
#
# COMPACT_ATOMS: atom_id res chain seq x y z
N MET A 1 -6.58 -7.26 -22.31
CA MET A 1 -7.39 -8.41 -21.86
C MET A 1 -8.41 -7.90 -20.88
N ALA A 2 -9.67 -8.33 -20.99
CA ALA A 2 -10.75 -7.87 -20.12
C ALA A 2 -10.65 -8.55 -18.75
N GLU A 3 -11.33 -8.00 -17.74
CA GLU A 3 -11.42 -8.53 -16.37
C GLU A 3 -11.97 -9.98 -16.28
N ALA A 4 -12.54 -10.48 -17.40
CA ALA A 4 -12.99 -11.86 -17.59
C ALA A 4 -11.86 -12.85 -17.95
N ASP A 5 -10.66 -12.38 -18.28
CA ASP A 5 -9.58 -13.20 -18.86
C ASP A 5 -8.47 -13.55 -17.85
N TYR A 6 -8.60 -13.20 -16.56
CA TYR A 6 -7.65 -13.61 -15.51
C TYR A 6 -8.20 -14.86 -14.79
N PRO A 7 -7.78 -16.08 -15.15
CA PRO A 7 -8.40 -17.27 -14.59
C PRO A 7 -7.91 -17.45 -13.15
N ALA A 8 -8.83 -17.81 -12.25
CA ALA A 8 -8.55 -18.20 -10.86
C ALA A 8 -7.36 -19.19 -10.72
N ALA A 9 -7.05 -19.94 -11.77
CA ALA A 9 -5.90 -20.81 -11.92
C ALA A 9 -4.55 -20.12 -11.68
N ILE A 10 -4.32 -18.92 -12.23
CA ILE A 10 -3.05 -18.21 -12.07
C ILE A 10 -2.88 -17.74 -10.62
N VAL A 11 -3.97 -17.36 -9.96
CA VAL A 11 -3.96 -17.00 -8.54
C VAL A 11 -3.64 -18.20 -7.65
N VAL A 12 -4.21 -19.38 -7.94
CA VAL A 12 -3.97 -20.62 -7.19
C VAL A 12 -2.55 -21.16 -7.40
N LEU A 13 -2.04 -21.14 -8.63
CA LEU A 13 -0.66 -21.56 -8.93
C LEU A 13 0.37 -20.61 -8.31
N ASN A 14 0.11 -19.29 -8.36
CA ASN A 14 0.95 -18.31 -7.67
C ASN A 14 0.91 -18.47 -6.15
N LEU A 15 -0.20 -18.96 -5.57
CA LEU A 15 -0.27 -19.29 -4.14
C LEU A 15 0.54 -20.54 -3.81
N PHE A 16 0.50 -21.61 -4.61
CA PHE A 16 1.34 -22.79 -4.38
C PHE A 16 2.84 -22.46 -4.46
N GLU A 17 3.23 -21.64 -5.43
CA GLU A 17 4.61 -21.20 -5.60
C GLU A 17 5.05 -20.25 -4.47
N ARG A 18 4.21 -19.26 -4.11
CA ARG A 18 4.47 -18.28 -3.05
C ARG A 18 4.63 -18.91 -1.66
N TRP A 19 3.92 -20.01 -1.39
CA TRP A 19 3.97 -20.69 -0.09
C TRP A 19 4.83 -21.96 -0.11
N ARG A 20 5.51 -22.25 -1.23
CA ARG A 20 6.29 -23.48 -1.46
C ARG A 20 5.52 -24.75 -1.13
N ILE A 21 4.21 -24.72 -1.32
CA ILE A 21 3.35 -25.88 -1.15
C ILE A 21 3.63 -26.79 -2.33
N THR A 22 4.13 -28.00 -2.07
CA THR A 22 4.25 -29.04 -3.11
C THR A 22 2.89 -29.73 -3.18
N PRO A 23 2.04 -29.44 -4.19
CA PRO A 23 0.71 -30.01 -4.22
C PRO A 23 0.82 -31.52 -4.41
N ALA A 24 0.09 -32.29 -3.61
CA ALA A 24 0.00 -33.73 -3.79
C ALA A 24 -0.55 -34.05 -5.20
N THR A 25 -0.27 -35.25 -5.71
CA THR A 25 -0.79 -35.71 -7.01
C THR A 25 -2.31 -35.62 -7.08
N SER A 26 -3.00 -35.76 -5.95
CA SER A 26 -4.45 -35.53 -5.80
C SER A 26 -4.84 -34.07 -6.02
N THR A 27 -4.14 -33.12 -5.40
CA THR A 27 -4.37 -31.67 -5.58
C THR A 27 -4.15 -31.23 -7.03
N TYR A 28 -3.11 -31.77 -7.68
CA TYR A 28 -2.87 -31.55 -9.11
C TYR A 28 -4.02 -32.13 -9.96
N ARG A 29 -4.47 -33.35 -9.65
CA ARG A 29 -5.57 -34.03 -10.36
C ARG A 29 -6.93 -33.37 -10.14
N THR A 30 -7.17 -32.76 -8.98
CA THR A 30 -8.45 -32.11 -8.65
C THR A 30 -8.52 -30.68 -9.17
N VAL A 31 -7.41 -29.93 -9.14
CA VAL A 31 -7.38 -28.53 -9.56
C VAL A 31 -7.00 -28.40 -11.03
N VAL A 32 -5.88 -28.99 -11.46
CA VAL A 32 -5.36 -28.83 -12.83
C VAL A 32 -6.21 -29.60 -13.83
N ASN A 33 -6.66 -30.82 -13.54
CA ASN A 33 -7.53 -31.54 -14.49
C ASN A 33 -8.94 -30.96 -14.57
N ALA A 34 -9.47 -30.38 -13.49
CA ALA A 34 -10.74 -29.66 -13.55
C ALA A 34 -10.63 -28.42 -14.44
N LEU A 35 -9.50 -27.71 -14.38
CA LEU A 35 -9.21 -26.57 -15.26
C LEU A 35 -9.04 -27.00 -16.73
N LEU A 36 -8.34 -28.11 -16.98
CA LEU A 36 -8.20 -28.70 -18.32
C LEU A 36 -9.56 -29.17 -18.88
N ALA A 37 -10.40 -29.80 -18.05
CA ALA A 37 -11.73 -30.27 -18.42
C ALA A 37 -12.73 -29.11 -18.69
N GLN A 38 -12.42 -27.91 -18.18
CA GLN A 38 -13.16 -26.67 -18.47
C GLN A 38 -12.60 -25.88 -19.67
N GLY A 39 -11.64 -26.45 -20.41
CA GLY A 39 -11.11 -25.86 -21.64
C GLY A 39 -10.02 -24.80 -21.43
N HIS A 40 -9.49 -24.64 -20.22
CA HIS A 40 -8.47 -23.64 -19.90
C HIS A 40 -7.03 -24.09 -20.21
N GLN A 41 -6.82 -24.84 -21.29
CA GLN A 41 -5.49 -25.34 -21.70
C GLN A 41 -4.51 -24.20 -22.04
N ALA A 42 -4.99 -23.11 -22.64
CA ALA A 42 -4.16 -21.97 -23.04
C ALA A 42 -3.54 -21.20 -21.85
N ALA A 43 -4.08 -21.36 -20.63
CA ALA A 43 -3.52 -20.76 -19.43
C ALA A 43 -2.33 -21.55 -18.85
N LEU A 44 -2.11 -22.77 -19.34
CA LEU A 44 -1.05 -23.69 -18.88
C LEU A 44 0.11 -23.83 -19.89
N PHE A 45 -0.07 -23.36 -21.13
CA PHE A 45 0.92 -23.45 -22.20
C PHE A 45 0.95 -22.15 -23.00
N SER A 46 2.14 -21.54 -23.16
CA SER A 46 2.30 -20.35 -24.01
C SER A 46 2.32 -20.74 -25.50
N ASN A 47 1.18 -20.50 -26.16
CA ASN A 47 0.87 -20.52 -27.60
C ASN A 47 1.51 -21.59 -28.51
N GLU A 48 0.67 -22.46 -29.10
CA GLU A 48 0.33 -22.43 -30.53
C GLU A 48 -0.88 -23.34 -30.87
N ALA A 49 -1.70 -22.87 -31.81
CA ALA A 49 -2.70 -23.59 -32.63
C ALA A 49 -4.00 -24.16 -32.00
N SER A 50 -5.11 -23.51 -32.38
CA SER A 50 -6.42 -24.02 -32.83
C SER A 50 -6.93 -25.38 -32.30
N GLU A 51 -8.09 -25.37 -31.63
CA GLU A 51 -9.29 -26.17 -32.02
C GLU A 51 -10.53 -25.82 -31.17
N ARG A 52 -11.72 -25.85 -31.78
CA ARG A 52 -13.04 -25.65 -31.11
C ARG A 52 -13.57 -27.00 -30.62
N PHE A 53 -13.98 -27.19 -29.36
CA PHE A 53 -14.99 -28.21 -29.02
C PHE A 53 -15.80 -27.99 -27.71
N SER A 54 -17.10 -28.29 -27.86
CA SER A 54 -18.26 -28.64 -27.00
C SER A 54 -18.33 -28.33 -25.49
N GLU A 55 -19.43 -27.68 -25.10
CA GLU A 55 -19.96 -27.56 -23.75
C GLU A 55 -20.53 -28.91 -23.24
N SER A 56 -19.99 -29.44 -22.14
CA SER A 56 -20.75 -30.33 -21.26
C SER A 56 -20.34 -30.08 -19.81
N ARG A 57 -21.30 -29.70 -18.96
CA ARG A 57 -21.09 -29.43 -17.53
C ARG A 57 -21.03 -30.77 -16.78
N MET A 58 -19.91 -31.06 -16.11
CA MET A 58 -19.79 -32.23 -15.24
C MET A 58 -20.43 -31.99 -13.86
N ASN A 59 -21.18 -32.99 -13.38
CA ASN A 59 -21.83 -33.01 -12.08
C ASN A 59 -20.87 -33.57 -11.00
N LEU A 60 -20.63 -32.79 -9.95
CA LEU A 60 -19.72 -33.08 -8.83
C LEU A 60 -20.00 -34.44 -8.17
N ASP A 61 -21.28 -34.83 -8.12
CA ASP A 61 -21.71 -36.09 -7.49
C ASP A 61 -21.25 -37.32 -8.29
N THR A 62 -21.15 -37.17 -9.62
CA THR A 62 -20.65 -38.22 -10.52
C THR A 62 -19.14 -38.41 -10.37
N VAL A 63 -18.41 -37.33 -10.04
CA VAL A 63 -16.96 -37.37 -9.81
C VAL A 63 -16.66 -38.08 -8.48
N LEU A 64 -17.40 -37.76 -7.41
CA LEU A 64 -17.23 -38.40 -6.11
C LEU A 64 -17.59 -39.89 -6.15
N GLN A 65 -18.66 -40.27 -6.86
CA GLN A 65 -19.01 -41.69 -7.06
C GLN A 65 -17.97 -42.45 -7.89
N SER A 66 -17.33 -41.79 -8.86
CA SER A 66 -16.24 -42.38 -9.65
C SER A 66 -15.00 -42.63 -8.77
N MET A 67 -14.66 -41.69 -7.89
CA MET A 67 -13.54 -41.83 -6.95
C MET A 67 -13.75 -42.98 -5.95
N ALA A 68 -14.98 -43.14 -5.44
CA ALA A 68 -15.34 -44.26 -4.57
C ALA A 68 -15.22 -45.62 -5.30
N ARG A 69 -15.70 -45.70 -6.55
CA ARG A 69 -15.55 -46.92 -7.39
C ARG A 69 -14.09 -47.27 -7.69
N GLN A 70 -13.18 -46.30 -7.66
CA GLN A 70 -11.75 -46.49 -7.84
C GLN A 70 -11.00 -46.82 -6.54
N GLY A 71 -11.72 -47.10 -5.44
CA GLY A 71 -11.14 -47.53 -4.17
C GLY A 71 -10.65 -46.39 -3.27
N ASN A 72 -10.90 -45.13 -3.63
CA ASN A 72 -10.47 -43.95 -2.86
C ASN A 72 -11.59 -43.45 -1.90
N ASN A 73 -12.21 -44.37 -1.17
CA ASN A 73 -13.42 -44.11 -0.37
C ASN A 73 -13.15 -43.12 0.79
N GLU A 74 -12.03 -43.26 1.46
CA GLU A 74 -11.67 -42.41 2.61
C GLU A 74 -11.41 -40.94 2.20
N GLN A 75 -10.90 -40.74 0.97
CA GLN A 75 -10.66 -39.42 0.39
C GLN A 75 -11.94 -38.76 -0.11
N ALA A 76 -12.85 -39.54 -0.69
CA ALA A 76 -14.19 -39.07 -1.05
C ALA A 76 -14.98 -38.62 0.19
N GLU A 77 -14.85 -39.36 1.30
CA GLU A 77 -15.54 -39.06 2.57
C GLU A 77 -14.94 -37.85 3.30
N THR A 78 -13.61 -37.70 3.26
CA THR A 78 -12.92 -36.50 3.79
C THR A 78 -13.34 -35.23 3.04
N LEU A 79 -13.48 -35.31 1.72
CA LEU A 79 -13.99 -34.21 0.89
C LEU A 79 -15.46 -33.90 1.21
N ARG A 80 -16.28 -34.93 1.47
CA ARG A 80 -17.68 -34.78 1.87
C ARG A 80 -17.83 -34.04 3.20
N LEU A 81 -17.03 -34.42 4.19
CA LEU A 81 -16.99 -33.79 5.52
C LEU A 81 -16.46 -32.36 5.47
N ALA A 82 -15.42 -32.09 4.67
CA ALA A 82 -14.84 -30.76 4.51
C ALA A 82 -15.78 -29.76 3.81
N LEU A 83 -16.72 -30.26 3.00
CA LEU A 83 -17.73 -29.46 2.31
C LEU A 83 -19.02 -29.23 3.15
N GLY A 84 -19.08 -29.77 4.37
CA GLY A 84 -20.15 -29.51 5.33
C GLY A 84 -21.44 -30.30 5.10
N ASP A 85 -21.41 -31.37 4.31
CA ASP A 85 -22.59 -32.18 4.01
C ASP A 85 -22.87 -33.16 5.18
N SER A 86 -23.59 -32.68 6.20
CA SER A 86 -24.09 -33.50 7.30
C SER A 86 -25.47 -34.06 6.96
N SER A 87 -25.57 -34.94 5.96
CA SER A 87 -26.84 -35.60 5.63
C SER A 87 -27.05 -36.87 6.46
N ALA A 88 -27.31 -36.68 7.74
CA ALA A 88 -28.32 -37.46 8.44
C ALA A 88 -29.43 -36.49 8.86
N LEU A 89 -30.28 -36.11 7.89
CA LEU A 89 -31.68 -35.68 8.04
C LEU A 89 -32.23 -35.28 6.65
N SER A 90 -33.51 -35.51 6.48
CA SER A 90 -34.30 -35.62 5.25
C SER A 90 -34.14 -34.52 4.20
N GLU A 91 -34.32 -34.94 2.94
CA GLU A 91 -34.64 -34.13 1.76
C GLU A 91 -35.63 -33.00 2.06
N THR A 92 -35.14 -31.79 2.31
CA THR A 92 -35.82 -30.51 2.05
C THR A 92 -34.97 -29.37 2.63
N SER A 93 -33.98 -28.87 1.87
CA SER A 93 -33.46 -27.48 1.92
C SER A 93 -32.04 -27.34 1.35
N VAL A 94 -31.82 -27.70 0.08
CA VAL A 94 -30.60 -27.26 -0.63
C VAL A 94 -30.95 -26.69 -2.00
N THR A 95 -31.69 -25.58 -1.97
CA THR A 95 -31.91 -24.71 -3.14
C THR A 95 -31.57 -23.24 -2.84
N SER A 96 -30.67 -22.96 -1.89
CA SER A 96 -30.14 -21.61 -1.72
C SER A 96 -28.75 -21.58 -1.06
N ALA A 97 -27.68 -21.67 -1.85
CA ALA A 97 -26.38 -21.01 -1.58
C ALA A 97 -25.32 -21.36 -2.65
N GLN A 98 -25.63 -21.21 -3.94
CA GLN A 98 -24.56 -21.04 -4.94
C GLN A 98 -24.35 -19.54 -5.19
N PRO A 99 -23.13 -18.97 -5.03
CA PRO A 99 -22.92 -17.56 -5.30
C PRO A 99 -23.10 -17.27 -6.80
N ALA A 100 -23.93 -16.27 -7.11
CA ALA A 100 -24.40 -15.98 -8.46
C ALA A 100 -23.36 -15.33 -9.41
N SER A 101 -22.16 -14.98 -8.94
CA SER A 101 -21.14 -14.33 -9.76
C SER A 101 -19.79 -15.07 -9.77
N PRO A 102 -19.05 -15.06 -10.89
CA PRO A 102 -17.72 -15.68 -11.02
C PRO A 102 -16.71 -15.21 -9.97
N LEU A 103 -16.79 -13.93 -9.59
CA LEU A 103 -15.97 -13.35 -8.53
C LEU A 103 -16.23 -13.99 -7.16
N ARG A 104 -17.50 -14.23 -6.81
CA ARG A 104 -17.85 -14.88 -5.53
C ARG A 104 -17.51 -16.38 -5.54
N GLN A 105 -17.59 -17.03 -6.70
CA GLN A 105 -17.15 -18.42 -6.86
C GLN A 105 -15.62 -18.54 -6.69
N THR A 106 -14.86 -17.60 -7.24
CA THR A 106 -13.40 -17.51 -7.08
C THR A 106 -13.01 -17.23 -5.62
N GLN A 107 -13.70 -16.31 -4.95
CA GLN A 107 -13.49 -16.00 -3.53
C GLN A 107 -13.82 -17.18 -2.60
N TYR A 108 -14.88 -17.94 -2.93
CA TYR A 108 -15.24 -19.15 -2.22
C TYR A 108 -14.16 -20.23 -2.37
N LEU A 109 -13.68 -20.47 -3.60
CA LEU A 109 -12.62 -21.44 -3.90
C LEU A 109 -11.30 -21.09 -3.17
N ILE A 110 -10.91 -19.82 -3.14
CA ILE A 110 -9.72 -19.34 -2.43
C ILE A 110 -9.85 -19.59 -0.91
N ARG A 111 -11.03 -19.36 -0.32
CA ARG A 111 -11.27 -19.64 1.10
C ARG A 111 -11.18 -21.13 1.42
N THR A 112 -11.80 -21.97 0.60
CA THR A 112 -11.75 -23.43 0.77
C THR A 112 -10.33 -23.96 0.63
N LEU A 113 -9.55 -23.46 -0.33
CA LEU A 113 -8.15 -23.83 -0.51
C LEU A 113 -7.26 -23.39 0.67
N ASN A 114 -7.47 -22.17 1.20
CA ASN A 114 -6.75 -21.70 2.37
C ASN A 114 -7.05 -22.54 3.62
N GLN A 115 -8.31 -22.97 3.81
CA GLN A 115 -8.70 -23.85 4.92
C GLN A 115 -8.10 -25.26 4.79
N ALA A 116 -8.09 -25.82 3.58
CA ALA A 116 -7.47 -27.12 3.32
C ALA A 116 -5.94 -27.08 3.53
N CYS A 117 -5.26 -26.03 3.05
CA CYS A 117 -3.83 -25.86 3.25
C CYS A 117 -3.48 -25.65 4.75
N ALA A 118 -4.31 -24.90 5.49
CA ALA A 118 -4.11 -24.71 6.93
C ALA A 118 -4.24 -26.02 7.72
N ALA A 119 -5.15 -26.92 7.31
CA ALA A 119 -5.32 -28.24 7.92
C ALA A 119 -4.15 -29.21 7.57
N GLU A 120 -3.60 -29.12 6.36
CA GLU A 120 -2.42 -29.91 5.97
C GLU A 120 -1.15 -29.47 6.69
N ILE A 121 -0.93 -28.16 6.88
CA ILE A 121 0.24 -27.59 7.57
C ILE A 121 0.34 -28.08 9.02
N THR A 122 -0.79 -28.31 9.69
CA THR A 122 -0.82 -28.89 11.05
C THR A 122 -0.44 -30.38 11.12
N SER A 123 -0.24 -31.07 9.99
CA SER A 123 -0.25 -32.54 9.96
C SER A 123 1.05 -33.26 9.57
N THR A 124 2.11 -32.62 9.05
CA THR A 124 3.24 -33.43 8.51
C THR A 124 4.67 -32.90 8.67
N ASP A 125 5.53 -33.89 8.94
CA ASP A 125 6.92 -33.93 9.37
C ASP A 125 7.95 -33.81 8.20
N ALA A 126 9.19 -33.52 8.56
CA ALA A 126 10.31 -33.20 7.69
C ALA A 126 10.85 -34.41 6.92
N SER A 127 10.56 -34.52 5.61
CA SER A 127 11.49 -35.09 4.60
C SER A 127 10.79 -35.31 3.26
N ARG A 128 10.92 -34.39 2.29
CA ARG A 128 10.68 -34.74 0.87
C ARG A 128 11.63 -34.01 -0.08
N THR A 129 12.27 -34.81 -0.93
CA THR A 129 13.14 -34.46 -2.06
C THR A 129 12.32 -34.06 -3.29
N VAL A 130 12.78 -33.03 -4.02
CA VAL A 130 12.12 -32.45 -5.19
C VAL A 130 12.42 -33.25 -6.48
N PRO A 131 11.41 -33.57 -7.33
CA PRO A 131 11.63 -34.24 -8.62
C PRO A 131 12.38 -33.40 -9.65
N GLY A 132 13.29 -34.03 -10.40
CA GLY A 132 14.26 -33.36 -11.31
C GLY A 132 13.72 -32.65 -12.55
N TRP A 133 12.41 -32.71 -12.83
CA TRP A 133 11.79 -31.91 -13.91
C TRP A 133 11.33 -30.53 -13.41
N LEU A 134 11.35 -30.31 -12.09
CA LEU A 134 11.15 -29.00 -11.44
C LEU A 134 12.47 -28.21 -11.32
N THR A 135 13.59 -28.78 -11.77
CA THR A 135 14.88 -28.07 -11.86
C THR A 135 14.89 -27.30 -13.18
N VAL A 136 14.46 -26.05 -13.15
CA VAL A 136 14.59 -25.13 -14.28
C VAL A 136 16.06 -25.07 -14.68
N ARG A 137 16.37 -25.42 -15.94
CA ARG A 137 17.73 -25.26 -16.50
C ARG A 137 18.14 -23.81 -16.31
N ARG A 138 19.22 -23.60 -15.57
CA ARG A 138 19.96 -22.34 -15.49
C ARG A 138 20.24 -21.85 -16.92
N ASN A 139 19.63 -20.75 -17.33
CA ASN A 139 20.30 -19.85 -18.26
C ASN A 139 21.40 -19.17 -17.46
N ALA A 140 22.51 -19.89 -17.32
CA ALA A 140 23.77 -19.36 -16.90
C ALA A 140 24.35 -18.60 -18.09
N ASP A 141 23.91 -17.35 -18.27
CA ASP A 141 24.63 -16.33 -19.01
C ASP A 141 24.09 -14.94 -18.61
N ARG A 142 24.84 -14.29 -17.69
CA ARG A 142 24.83 -12.86 -17.28
C ARG A 142 23.64 -12.43 -16.39
N GLU A 143 23.79 -11.82 -15.22
CA GLU A 143 24.82 -10.93 -14.66
C GLU A 143 25.18 -11.35 -13.21
N GLU A 144 26.41 -11.05 -12.75
CA GLU A 144 26.76 -11.15 -11.33
C GLU A 144 25.86 -10.21 -10.49
N PRO A 145 25.60 -10.51 -9.21
CA PRO A 145 24.85 -9.60 -8.34
C PRO A 145 25.50 -8.22 -8.38
N LEU A 146 24.74 -7.21 -8.80
CA LEU A 146 25.20 -5.83 -8.93
C LEU A 146 25.81 -5.36 -7.61
N SER A 147 26.98 -4.73 -7.69
CA SER A 147 27.58 -4.07 -6.53
C SER A 147 26.70 -2.89 -6.08
N HIS A 148 26.80 -2.52 -4.79
CA HIS A 148 26.05 -1.40 -4.23
C HIS A 148 26.22 -0.10 -5.05
N ASP A 149 27.44 0.16 -5.52
CA ASP A 149 27.76 1.34 -6.31
C ASP A 149 27.11 1.32 -7.71
N GLU A 150 27.03 0.15 -8.36
CA GLU A 150 26.37 0.00 -9.65
C GLU A 150 24.85 0.11 -9.55
N ALA A 151 24.27 -0.39 -8.46
CA ALA A 151 22.86 -0.21 -8.14
C ALA A 151 22.52 1.27 -7.93
N MET A 152 23.32 2.00 -7.14
CA MET A 152 23.17 3.43 -6.92
C MET A 152 23.27 4.23 -8.22
N LYS A 153 24.15 3.81 -9.14
CA LYS A 153 24.32 4.44 -10.44
C LYS A 153 23.11 4.23 -11.36
N ARG A 154 22.53 3.03 -11.41
CA ARG A 154 21.29 2.77 -12.16
C ARG A 154 20.10 3.58 -11.63
N VAL A 155 19.95 3.71 -10.31
CA VAL A 155 18.91 4.58 -9.70
C VAL A 155 19.07 6.04 -10.12
N SER A 156 20.31 6.53 -10.25
CA SER A 156 20.58 7.90 -10.72
C SER A 156 20.28 8.13 -12.21
N GLU A 157 20.28 7.08 -13.02
CA GLU A 157 20.08 7.14 -14.47
C GLU A 157 18.61 6.92 -14.90
N THR A 158 17.80 6.22 -14.09
CA THR A 158 16.35 6.00 -14.34
C THR A 158 15.47 7.20 -13.96
N GLY A 159 16.03 8.19 -13.25
CA GLY A 159 15.30 9.37 -12.76
C GLY A 159 15.19 10.50 -13.80
N ALA A 160 14.46 10.32 -14.90
CA ALA A 160 14.07 11.46 -15.73
C ALA A 160 12.88 11.14 -16.67
N SER A 161 11.67 11.45 -16.23
CA SER A 161 10.53 11.66 -17.14
C SER A 161 9.68 12.86 -16.70
N CYS A 162 10.34 13.97 -16.34
CA CYS A 162 9.65 15.25 -16.25
C CYS A 162 10.33 16.23 -17.22
N ASP A 163 10.13 15.99 -18.52
CA ASP A 163 10.42 16.97 -19.56
C ASP A 163 9.41 18.10 -19.48
N LEU A 164 9.72 19.13 -18.67
CA LEU A 164 9.29 20.48 -18.97
C LEU A 164 10.52 21.33 -19.28
N ALA A 165 10.62 21.72 -20.54
CA ALA A 165 11.54 22.74 -20.99
C ALA A 165 11.40 24.00 -20.10
N SER A 166 12.54 24.49 -19.60
CA SER A 166 12.70 25.80 -18.93
C SER A 166 12.31 25.92 -17.44
N ALA A 167 12.73 24.99 -16.58
CA ALA A 167 12.92 25.30 -15.16
C ALA A 167 14.36 24.96 -14.74
N THR A 168 15.03 25.91 -14.10
CA THR A 168 16.26 25.68 -13.33
C THR A 168 16.15 24.35 -12.56
N LYS A 169 17.09 23.43 -12.83
CA LYS A 169 17.16 22.06 -12.29
C LYS A 169 16.64 21.96 -10.84
N GLY A 170 15.40 21.52 -10.64
CA GLY A 170 14.87 20.87 -9.43
C GLY A 170 15.17 21.44 -8.03
N ASP A 171 15.79 22.61 -7.92
CA ASP A 171 16.30 23.22 -6.70
C ASP A 171 15.37 24.36 -6.28
N TYR A 172 14.72 24.15 -5.15
CA TYR A 172 13.77 25.07 -4.54
C TYR A 172 14.25 25.50 -3.15
N THR A 173 15.55 25.47 -2.88
CA THR A 173 16.15 25.86 -1.58
C THR A 173 15.94 27.34 -1.23
N HIS A 174 15.69 28.17 -2.24
CA HIS A 174 15.30 29.57 -2.12
C HIS A 174 13.91 29.77 -1.48
N LEU A 175 13.03 28.76 -1.53
CA LEU A 175 11.75 28.81 -0.83
C LEU A 175 11.93 28.65 0.69
N PRO A 176 10.93 29.05 1.49
CA PRO A 176 10.91 28.76 2.91
C PRO A 176 11.07 27.25 3.19
N PRO A 177 11.79 26.88 4.26
CA PRO A 177 11.99 25.48 4.61
C PRO A 177 10.65 24.78 4.90
N VAL A 178 10.55 23.54 4.44
CA VAL A 178 9.40 22.68 4.74
C VAL A 178 9.47 22.32 6.23
N ARG A 179 8.37 22.55 6.95
CA ARG A 179 8.22 22.13 8.34
C ARG A 179 7.96 20.63 8.36
N ALA A 180 8.89 19.85 8.88
CA ALA A 180 8.70 18.43 9.10
C ALA A 180 8.11 18.18 10.48
N ILE A 181 7.07 17.35 10.52
CA ILE A 181 6.38 16.95 11.75
C ILE A 181 6.33 15.42 11.74
N TYR A 182 6.93 14.80 12.75
CA TYR A 182 6.74 13.38 13.03
C TYR A 182 5.86 13.23 14.27
N ILE A 183 4.73 12.54 14.13
CA ILE A 183 3.84 12.26 15.26
C ILE A 183 4.11 10.84 15.74
N PRO A 184 4.68 10.66 16.94
CA PRO A 184 4.85 9.33 17.52
C PRO A 184 3.48 8.75 17.92
N GLY A 185 3.35 7.42 17.86
CA GLY A 185 2.09 6.71 18.13
C GLY A 185 1.16 6.62 16.92
N PHE A 186 -0.07 6.17 17.16
CA PHE A 186 -1.07 5.93 16.12
C PHE A 186 -2.07 7.07 16.06
N VAL A 187 -2.19 7.70 14.89
CA VAL A 187 -3.14 8.77 14.64
C VAL A 187 -4.44 8.17 14.10
N PRO A 188 -5.60 8.37 14.75
CA PRO A 188 -6.91 8.07 14.15
C PRO A 188 -7.04 8.73 12.78
N TYR A 189 -7.61 8.03 11.80
CA TYR A 189 -7.55 8.50 10.41
C TYR A 189 -8.31 9.81 10.18
N ASP A 190 -9.45 9.97 10.84
CA ASP A 190 -10.25 11.19 10.87
C ASP A 190 -9.49 12.39 11.45
N LEU A 191 -8.76 12.20 12.56
CA LEU A 191 -7.88 13.22 13.12
C LEU A 191 -6.74 13.59 12.17
N GLY A 192 -6.15 12.59 11.50
CA GLY A 192 -5.14 12.83 10.47
C GLY A 192 -5.68 13.56 9.24
N LEU A 193 -6.93 13.33 8.84
CA LEU A 193 -7.59 14.05 7.77
C LEU A 193 -7.90 15.50 8.19
N ALA A 194 -8.47 15.69 9.37
CA ALA A 194 -8.74 17.00 9.94
C ALA A 194 -7.46 17.85 10.08
N LEU A 195 -6.33 17.23 10.47
CA LEU A 195 -5.04 17.90 10.53
C LEU A 195 -4.57 18.39 9.15
N GLN A 196 -4.70 17.56 8.10
CA GLN A 196 -4.37 17.97 6.74
C GLN A 196 -5.24 19.14 6.28
N GLU A 197 -6.56 19.06 6.51
CA GLU A 197 -7.50 20.11 6.15
C GLU A 197 -7.24 21.40 6.92
N HIS A 198 -6.91 21.31 8.21
CA HIS A 198 -6.51 22.44 9.04
C HIS A 198 -5.30 23.17 8.44
N LEU A 199 -4.22 22.46 8.12
CA LEU A 199 -3.00 23.04 7.54
C LEU A 199 -3.26 23.70 6.17
N VAL A 200 -4.05 23.04 5.31
CA VAL A 200 -4.42 23.60 4.01
C VAL A 200 -5.29 24.87 4.19
N LYS A 201 -6.25 24.84 5.12
CA LYS A 201 -7.15 25.96 5.39
C LYS A 201 -6.40 27.15 6.00
N GLN A 202 -5.57 26.92 7.01
CA GLN A 202 -4.76 27.96 7.66
C GLN A 202 -3.90 28.72 6.63
N ARG A 203 -3.24 28.00 5.73
CA ARG A 203 -2.48 28.59 4.62
C ARG A 203 -3.36 29.41 3.67
N SER A 204 -4.52 28.87 3.30
CA SER A 204 -5.46 29.54 2.40
C SER A 204 -6.01 30.83 3.02
N ASP A 205 -6.38 30.79 4.29
CA ASP A 205 -6.90 31.93 5.04
C ASP A 205 -5.83 33.02 5.20
N ALA A 206 -4.59 32.63 5.49
CA ALA A 206 -3.48 33.57 5.57
C ALA A 206 -3.22 34.29 4.23
N ARG A 207 -3.29 33.57 3.11
CA ARG A 207 -3.19 34.16 1.76
C ARG A 207 -4.34 35.10 1.43
N ALA A 208 -5.56 34.73 1.81
CA ALA A 208 -6.73 35.57 1.60
C ALA A 208 -6.63 36.87 2.41
N ALA A 209 -6.19 36.78 3.67
CA ALA A 209 -5.96 37.94 4.52
C ALA A 209 -4.87 38.88 3.96
N LEU A 210 -3.76 38.34 3.45
CA LEU A 210 -2.71 39.16 2.81
C LEU A 210 -3.20 39.90 1.56
N ARG A 211 -4.03 39.25 0.73
CA ARG A 211 -4.65 39.90 -0.45
C ARG A 211 -5.59 41.03 -0.05
N ALA A 212 -6.41 40.82 0.98
CA ALA A 212 -7.29 41.87 1.49
C ALA A 212 -6.50 43.09 2.01
N LEU A 213 -5.35 42.85 2.68
CA LEU A 213 -4.44 43.92 3.10
C LEU A 213 -3.86 44.69 1.90
N SER A 214 -3.40 44.01 0.83
CA SER A 214 -2.92 44.70 -0.37
C SER A 214 -3.99 45.54 -1.05
N ASP A 215 -5.23 45.02 -1.15
CA ASP A 215 -6.33 45.73 -1.81
C ASP A 215 -6.73 47.00 -1.04
N SER A 216 -6.72 46.97 0.30
CA SER A 216 -6.96 48.16 1.14
C SER A 216 -5.87 49.23 1.02
N THR A 217 -4.59 48.82 0.86
CA THR A 217 -3.49 49.79 0.65
C THR A 217 -3.54 50.43 -0.73
N SER A 218 -3.88 49.66 -1.77
CA SER A 218 -4.00 50.16 -3.14
C SER A 218 -5.18 51.13 -3.36
N SER A 219 -6.28 50.94 -2.64
CA SER A 219 -7.42 51.88 -2.64
C SER A 219 -7.13 53.18 -1.86
N SER A 220 -6.20 53.16 -0.91
CA SER A 220 -5.79 54.33 -0.11
C SER A 220 -4.59 55.10 -0.69
N ALA A 221 -3.84 54.50 -1.62
CA ALA A 221 -2.60 55.05 -2.19
C ALA A 221 -2.81 56.00 -3.40
N SER A 222 -4.05 56.36 -3.74
CA SER A 222 -4.34 57.35 -4.81
C SER A 222 -4.07 58.81 -4.40
N THR A 223 -3.64 59.06 -3.15
CA THR A 223 -3.15 60.36 -2.70
C THR A 223 -1.88 60.17 -1.86
N LEU A 224 -0.78 60.79 -2.31
CA LEU A 224 0.56 60.91 -1.70
C LEU A 224 1.64 59.92 -2.20
N SER A 225 2.34 60.38 -3.24
CA SER A 225 3.71 59.96 -3.57
C SER A 225 4.68 60.39 -2.44
N GLY A 226 5.13 59.43 -1.65
CA GLY A 226 6.21 59.61 -0.69
C GLY A 226 6.76 58.25 -0.29
N HIS A 227 7.98 57.94 -0.73
CA HIS A 227 8.70 56.72 -0.37
C HIS A 227 8.99 56.69 1.14
N SER A 228 8.16 55.98 1.90
CA SER A 228 8.53 55.45 3.21
C SER A 228 8.46 53.92 3.13
N SER A 229 9.61 53.25 3.27
CA SER A 229 9.67 51.80 3.39
C SER A 229 9.12 51.39 4.75
N ILE A 230 7.80 51.20 4.83
CA ILE A 230 7.13 50.76 6.06
C ILE A 230 7.47 49.28 6.25
N SER A 231 8.19 48.97 7.34
CA SER A 231 8.41 47.59 7.79
C SER A 231 7.05 46.89 7.98
N PRO A 232 6.90 45.62 7.57
CA PRO A 232 5.65 44.88 7.79
C PRO A 232 5.24 44.92 9.26
N SER A 233 3.94 45.11 9.51
CA SER A 233 3.40 44.94 10.87
C SER A 233 3.62 43.50 11.35
N THR A 234 3.72 43.28 12.66
CA THR A 234 3.85 41.93 13.24
C THR A 234 2.78 40.98 12.69
N ARG A 235 1.54 41.46 12.60
CA ARG A 235 0.42 40.70 12.03
C ARG A 235 0.65 40.30 10.56
N GLN A 236 1.15 41.21 9.73
CA GLN A 236 1.45 40.91 8.33
C GLN A 236 2.57 39.86 8.22
N SER A 237 3.64 40.00 9.01
CA SER A 237 4.74 39.02 9.01
C SER A 237 4.29 37.62 9.41
N THR A 238 3.41 37.49 10.41
CA THR A 238 2.82 36.19 10.79
C THR A 238 2.01 35.59 9.65
N LEU A 239 1.19 36.39 8.96
CA LEU A 239 0.41 35.92 7.82
C LEU A 239 1.28 35.48 6.65
N GLU A 240 2.39 36.19 6.37
CA GLU A 240 3.36 35.82 5.32
C GLU A 240 4.00 34.47 5.61
N ILE A 241 4.39 34.22 6.87
CA ILE A 241 4.92 32.93 7.31
C ILE A 241 3.88 31.82 7.09
N LEU A 242 2.66 31.98 7.61
CA LEU A 242 1.59 30.98 7.48
C LEU A 242 1.18 30.73 6.02
N ALA A 243 1.13 31.77 5.19
CA ALA A 243 0.77 31.68 3.77
C ALA A 243 1.83 30.95 2.92
N ALA A 244 3.07 30.93 3.38
CA ALA A 244 4.20 30.32 2.69
C ALA A 244 4.64 28.96 3.27
N GLN A 245 4.24 28.63 4.50
CA GLN A 245 4.64 27.42 5.21
C GLN A 245 4.13 26.13 4.55
N ASP A 246 5.03 25.40 3.90
CA ASP A 246 4.79 24.02 3.45
C ASP A 246 5.11 23.05 4.58
N THR A 247 4.42 21.91 4.64
CA THR A 247 4.56 20.92 5.72
C THR A 247 4.76 19.51 5.17
N LEU A 248 5.66 18.73 5.79
CA LEU A 248 5.77 17.29 5.62
C LEU A 248 5.30 16.62 6.92
N LEU A 249 4.11 16.02 6.91
CA LEU A 249 3.64 15.21 8.04
C LEU A 249 4.09 13.77 7.86
N LEU A 250 4.61 13.16 8.91
CA LEU A 250 4.99 11.75 8.99
C LEU A 250 4.35 11.14 10.23
N LEU A 251 3.67 10.02 10.07
CA LEU A 251 2.92 9.38 11.15
C LEU A 251 2.65 7.91 10.86
N GLN A 252 2.07 7.23 11.84
CA GLN A 252 1.39 5.95 11.64
C GLN A 252 -0.10 6.14 11.91
N HIS A 253 -0.93 5.40 11.19
CA HIS A 253 -2.37 5.38 11.49
C HIS A 253 -2.71 4.22 12.40
N ARG A 254 -3.76 4.43 13.20
CA ARG A 254 -4.56 3.32 13.74
C ARG A 254 -5.13 2.51 12.56
N PRO A 255 -5.35 1.18 12.68
CA PRO A 255 -5.82 0.37 11.56
C PRO A 255 -7.03 0.95 10.85
N VAL A 256 -6.90 1.22 9.55
CA VAL A 256 -7.94 1.85 8.74
C VAL A 256 -7.86 1.37 7.29
N TYR A 257 -9.02 1.16 6.69
CA TYR A 257 -9.17 1.02 5.26
C TYR A 257 -9.68 2.33 4.67
N THR A 258 -9.00 2.79 3.63
CA THR A 258 -9.41 4.00 2.93
C THR A 258 -9.71 3.68 1.49
N GLU A 259 -10.79 4.24 0.97
CA GLU A 259 -11.18 4.08 -0.42
C GLU A 259 -11.12 5.44 -1.13
N GLY A 260 -10.44 5.49 -2.28
CA GLY A 260 -10.26 6.72 -3.04
C GLY A 260 -11.45 7.07 -3.94
N ARG A 261 -11.30 8.15 -4.72
CA ARG A 261 -12.35 8.78 -5.54
C ARG A 261 -12.99 7.94 -6.66
N ARG A 262 -12.65 6.65 -6.81
CA ARG A 262 -13.28 5.82 -7.87
C ARG A 262 -14.72 5.43 -7.53
N HIS A 263 -15.11 5.53 -6.26
CA HIS A 263 -16.46 5.29 -5.79
C HIS A 263 -16.96 6.53 -5.04
N ASP A 264 -18.17 6.98 -5.37
CA ASP A 264 -18.82 8.14 -4.74
C ASP A 264 -19.66 7.75 -3.51
N THR A 265 -19.82 6.45 -3.26
CA THR A 265 -20.64 5.88 -2.17
C THR A 265 -19.96 4.70 -1.53
N GLU A 266 -20.11 4.54 -0.21
CA GLU A 266 -19.57 3.39 0.51
C GLU A 266 -20.30 2.11 0.07
N ASP A 267 -19.55 1.07 -0.26
CA ASP A 267 -20.10 -0.29 -0.25
C ASP A 267 -20.31 -0.69 1.22
N ASN A 268 -21.57 -0.56 1.68
CA ASN A 268 -21.94 -0.84 3.07
C ASN A 268 -21.57 -2.26 3.52
N LEU A 269 -21.58 -3.25 2.62
CA LEU A 269 -21.23 -4.63 2.99
C LEU A 269 -19.73 -4.74 3.23
N VAL A 270 -18.91 -4.16 2.34
CA VAL A 270 -17.45 -4.13 2.49
C VAL A 270 -17.06 -3.33 3.72
N ALA A 271 -17.59 -2.12 3.86
CA ALA A 271 -17.27 -1.24 4.97
C ALA A 271 -17.66 -1.85 6.32
N THR A 272 -18.84 -2.47 6.42
CA THR A 272 -19.28 -3.19 7.64
C THR A 272 -18.38 -4.38 7.94
N ALA A 273 -18.01 -5.17 6.93
CA ALA A 273 -17.12 -6.32 7.12
C ALA A 273 -15.74 -5.87 7.64
N LEU A 274 -15.15 -4.82 7.07
CA LEU A 274 -13.85 -4.31 7.50
C LEU A 274 -13.90 -3.67 8.89
N ARG A 275 -14.96 -2.90 9.20
CA ARG A 275 -15.20 -2.37 10.55
C ARG A 275 -15.36 -3.47 11.60
N SER A 276 -15.94 -4.62 11.23
CA SER A 276 -16.07 -5.76 12.15
C SER A 276 -14.73 -6.32 12.62
N LEU A 277 -13.67 -6.16 11.80
CA LEU A 277 -12.30 -6.57 12.11
C LEU A 277 -11.63 -5.63 13.13
N GLY A 278 -12.20 -4.45 13.41
CA GLY A 278 -11.63 -3.46 14.32
C GLY A 278 -10.80 -2.38 13.64
N ALA A 279 -10.80 -2.31 12.31
CA ALA A 279 -10.25 -1.19 11.56
C ALA A 279 -11.35 -0.17 11.22
N ASP A 280 -10.98 1.09 11.11
CA ASP A 280 -11.88 2.12 10.59
C ASP A 280 -12.05 1.98 9.07
N TYR A 281 -13.08 2.62 8.51
CA TYR A 281 -13.31 2.68 7.07
C TYR A 281 -13.74 4.08 6.65
N HIS A 282 -13.04 4.66 5.68
CA HIS A 282 -13.33 6.00 5.18
C HIS A 282 -13.27 6.08 3.65
N LEU A 283 -14.28 6.72 3.06
CA LEU A 283 -14.14 7.31 1.73
C LEU A 283 -13.23 8.52 1.79
N THR A 284 -12.42 8.69 0.75
CA THR A 284 -11.40 9.72 0.70
C THR A 284 -11.34 10.38 -0.66
N LYS A 285 -10.82 11.60 -0.66
CA LYS A 285 -10.64 12.39 -1.87
C LYS A 285 -9.27 12.18 -2.53
N ARG A 286 -8.49 11.17 -2.12
CA ARG A 286 -7.25 10.80 -2.83
C ARG A 286 -7.53 9.99 -4.09
N GLY A 287 -6.55 10.00 -5.01
CA GLY A 287 -6.51 9.06 -6.11
C GLY A 287 -6.31 7.60 -5.65
N GLY A 288 -6.56 6.67 -6.57
CA GLY A 288 -6.45 5.22 -6.33
C GLY A 288 -7.73 4.58 -5.79
N GLN A 289 -7.69 3.26 -5.61
CA GLN A 289 -8.78 2.46 -5.05
C GLN A 289 -8.59 2.27 -3.53
N ILE A 290 -9.16 1.20 -2.98
CA ILE A 290 -9.01 0.79 -1.59
C ILE A 290 -7.54 0.51 -1.22
N THR A 291 -7.14 0.89 -0.01
CA THR A 291 -5.85 0.53 0.59
C THR A 291 -5.98 0.43 2.11
N TYR A 292 -4.92 -0.02 2.76
CA TYR A 292 -4.84 -0.18 4.22
C TYR A 292 -3.71 0.68 4.79
N HIS A 293 -3.98 1.29 5.95
CA HIS A 293 -2.99 1.93 6.80
C HIS A 293 -3.08 1.39 8.23
N GLY A 294 -1.94 1.30 8.91
CA GLY A 294 -1.89 0.74 10.25
C GLY A 294 -0.49 0.73 10.86
N PRO A 295 -0.35 0.13 12.05
CA PRO A 295 0.93 -0.09 12.72
C PRO A 295 1.96 -0.77 11.80
N GLY A 296 3.19 -0.26 11.83
CA GLY A 296 4.29 -0.73 10.99
C GLY A 296 4.38 -0.08 9.61
N GLN A 297 3.54 0.91 9.31
CA GLN A 297 3.55 1.64 8.05
C GLN A 297 3.89 3.12 8.27
N LEU A 298 4.94 3.61 7.62
CA LEU A 298 5.22 5.05 7.57
C LEU A 298 4.27 5.70 6.56
N VAL A 299 3.35 6.51 7.06
CA VAL A 299 2.47 7.33 6.24
C VAL A 299 3.02 8.76 6.20
N GLY A 300 3.15 9.32 5.01
CA GLY A 300 3.63 10.67 4.81
C GLY A 300 2.69 11.52 3.99
N TYR A 301 2.39 12.73 4.47
CA TYR A 301 1.57 13.73 3.80
C TYR A 301 2.38 14.99 3.53
N PRO A 302 3.04 15.10 2.36
CA PRO A 302 3.65 16.35 1.93
C PRO A 302 2.55 17.32 1.47
N ILE A 303 2.29 18.34 2.28
CA ILE A 303 1.32 19.41 2.04
C ILE A 303 2.10 20.60 1.49
N LEU A 304 2.25 20.64 0.18
CA LEU A 304 3.11 21.58 -0.52
C LEU A 304 2.30 22.44 -1.48
N ASN A 305 2.66 23.71 -1.61
CA ASN A 305 2.19 24.52 -2.73
C ASN A 305 2.99 24.22 -4.00
N LEU A 306 2.41 23.42 -4.89
CA LEU A 306 3.01 23.05 -6.16
C LEU A 306 3.19 24.26 -7.09
N SER A 307 2.44 25.35 -6.86
CA SER A 307 2.60 26.58 -7.65
C SER A 307 3.88 27.33 -7.39
N SER A 308 4.42 27.32 -6.17
CA SER A 308 5.70 27.98 -5.88
C SER A 308 6.89 27.22 -6.45
N MET A 309 6.72 25.95 -6.79
CA MET A 309 7.75 25.11 -7.40
C MET A 309 7.55 24.93 -8.92
N ASN A 310 6.51 25.53 -9.49
CA ASN A 310 6.03 25.26 -10.85
C ASN A 310 5.91 23.76 -11.18
N LEU A 311 5.51 22.97 -10.18
CA LEU A 311 5.49 21.51 -10.29
C LEU A 311 4.12 21.02 -10.76
N ALA A 312 4.11 20.18 -11.79
CA ALA A 312 2.90 19.47 -12.23
C ALA A 312 2.57 18.32 -11.27
N SER A 313 1.30 17.94 -11.17
CA SER A 313 0.87 16.88 -10.23
C SER A 313 1.55 15.54 -10.49
N ARG A 314 1.83 15.17 -11.75
CA ARG A 314 2.55 13.93 -12.09
C ARG A 314 4.01 14.00 -11.61
N CYS A 315 4.73 15.06 -11.95
CA CYS A 315 6.11 15.24 -11.49
C CYS A 315 6.22 15.34 -9.96
N TYR A 316 5.18 15.82 -9.28
CA TYR A 316 5.09 15.76 -7.83
C TYR A 316 4.99 14.31 -7.31
N VAL A 317 4.16 13.46 -7.93
CA VAL A 317 4.10 12.03 -7.62
C VAL A 317 5.44 11.35 -7.89
N ASP A 318 6.09 11.68 -9.02
CA ASP A 318 7.41 11.14 -9.37
C ASP A 318 8.45 11.52 -8.31
N LYS A 319 8.49 12.77 -7.85
CA LYS A 319 9.37 13.19 -6.75
C LYS A 319 9.10 12.45 -5.43
N ILE A 320 7.86 12.09 -5.11
CA ILE A 320 7.56 11.22 -3.95
C ILE A 320 8.10 9.80 -4.18
N GLN A 321 7.93 9.25 -5.39
CA GLN A 321 8.48 7.94 -5.73
C GLN A 321 10.00 7.96 -5.60
N ASP A 322 10.67 8.96 -6.17
CA ASP A 322 12.12 9.10 -6.17
C ASP A 322 12.67 9.28 -4.74
N SER A 323 11.98 10.01 -3.86
CA SER A 323 12.42 10.16 -2.46
C SER A 323 12.29 8.85 -1.68
N LEU A 324 11.29 8.02 -1.98
CA LEU A 324 11.15 6.69 -1.40
C LEU A 324 12.14 5.68 -1.99
N ILE A 325 12.40 5.73 -3.29
CA ILE A 325 13.40 4.90 -3.96
C ILE A 325 14.79 5.22 -3.40
N SER A 326 15.12 6.50 -3.25
CA SER A 326 16.38 6.94 -2.62
C SER A 326 16.54 6.40 -1.20
N LEU A 327 15.47 6.45 -0.39
CA LEU A 327 15.43 5.90 0.96
C LEU A 327 15.67 4.37 1.00
N LEU A 328 15.06 3.64 0.07
CA LEU A 328 15.19 2.18 -0.06
C LEU A 328 16.58 1.77 -0.55
N ALA A 329 17.13 2.50 -1.53
CA ALA A 329 18.46 2.27 -2.08
C ALA A 329 19.54 2.44 -1.00
N ALA A 330 19.41 3.44 -0.12
CA ALA A 330 20.31 3.64 1.02
C ALA A 330 20.29 2.47 2.03
N ARG A 331 19.27 1.61 1.99
CA ARG A 331 19.14 0.38 2.79
C ARG A 331 19.50 -0.89 2.00
N GLY A 332 20.01 -0.74 0.79
CA GLY A 332 20.35 -1.86 -0.09
C GLY A 332 19.12 -2.60 -0.65
N ILE A 333 17.94 -1.96 -0.69
CA ILE A 333 16.74 -2.52 -1.31
C ILE A 333 16.64 -1.97 -2.73
N LEU A 334 16.68 -2.86 -3.72
CA LEU A 334 16.45 -2.49 -5.12
C LEU A 334 14.96 -2.32 -5.40
N THR A 335 14.67 -1.44 -6.34
CA THR A 335 13.33 -1.21 -6.84
C THR A 335 13.31 -1.37 -8.36
N VAL A 336 12.15 -1.70 -8.91
CA VAL A 336 11.92 -1.79 -10.34
C VAL A 336 10.97 -0.69 -10.80
N ASP A 337 10.96 -0.43 -12.10
CA ASP A 337 9.95 0.45 -12.69
C ASP A 337 8.54 -0.07 -12.38
N PRO A 338 7.57 0.83 -12.16
CA PRO A 338 6.23 0.41 -11.83
C PRO A 338 5.62 -0.45 -12.95
N PRO A 339 5.24 -1.71 -12.67
CA PRO A 339 4.66 -2.60 -13.67
C PRO A 339 3.34 -2.01 -14.18
N GLU A 340 3.13 -2.06 -15.49
CA GLU A 340 1.90 -1.58 -16.14
C GLU A 340 1.54 -0.12 -15.78
N ASN A 341 2.56 0.70 -15.47
CA ASN A 341 2.43 2.09 -15.02
C ASN A 341 1.62 2.26 -13.71
N HIS A 342 1.55 1.22 -12.86
CA HIS A 342 0.87 1.31 -11.58
C HIS A 342 1.63 2.18 -10.57
N THR A 343 1.10 3.37 -10.26
CA THR A 343 1.68 4.30 -9.28
C THR A 343 2.07 3.65 -7.95
N GLY A 344 3.23 4.03 -7.42
CA GLY A 344 3.82 3.53 -6.18
C GLY A 344 5.25 3.07 -6.38
N VAL A 345 5.85 2.49 -5.35
CA VAL A 345 7.20 1.93 -5.41
C VAL A 345 7.14 0.42 -5.29
N TRP A 346 7.91 -0.25 -6.15
CA TRP A 346 7.87 -1.69 -6.36
C TRP A 346 9.26 -2.28 -6.13
N ALA A 347 9.35 -3.29 -5.27
CA ALA A 347 10.61 -3.97 -4.97
C ALA A 347 10.95 -5.02 -6.06
N ASP A 348 9.93 -5.55 -6.71
CA ASP A 348 10.02 -6.37 -7.91
C ASP A 348 8.68 -6.29 -8.66
N GLU A 349 8.58 -6.98 -9.79
CA GLU A 349 7.40 -6.94 -10.64
C GLU A 349 6.11 -7.30 -9.87
N TYR A 350 6.17 -8.19 -8.88
CA TYR A 350 5.00 -8.72 -8.18
C TYR A 350 4.71 -8.04 -6.84
N HIS A 351 5.67 -7.29 -6.30
CA HIS A 351 5.61 -6.81 -4.92
C HIS A 351 5.76 -5.30 -4.79
N LYS A 352 4.66 -4.67 -4.34
CA LYS A 352 4.61 -3.25 -4.05
C LYS A 352 5.00 -2.98 -2.60
N ILE A 353 5.93 -2.06 -2.39
CA ILE A 353 6.44 -1.71 -1.04
C ILE A 353 5.88 -0.39 -0.52
N ALA A 354 5.53 0.54 -1.43
CA ALA A 354 4.89 1.80 -1.06
C ALA A 354 3.70 2.14 -1.98
N SER A 355 2.60 2.54 -1.37
CA SER A 355 1.43 3.09 -2.06
C SER A 355 1.49 4.60 -2.10
N ILE A 356 1.12 5.22 -3.23
CA ILE A 356 1.05 6.67 -3.37
C ILE A 356 -0.31 7.04 -3.91
N GLY A 357 -0.98 7.96 -3.20
CA GLY A 357 -2.29 8.48 -3.54
C GLY A 357 -2.42 9.89 -3.01
N ILE A 358 -2.47 10.86 -3.92
CA ILE A 358 -2.53 12.28 -3.58
C ILE A 358 -3.88 12.89 -3.96
N GLN A 359 -4.13 14.07 -3.41
CA GLN A 359 -5.10 15.02 -3.91
C GLN A 359 -4.38 16.36 -4.13
N VAL A 360 -4.76 17.08 -5.19
CA VAL A 360 -4.32 18.46 -5.38
C VAL A 360 -5.54 19.35 -5.52
N ARG A 361 -5.66 20.36 -4.67
CA ARG A 361 -6.73 21.38 -4.71
C ARG A 361 -6.11 22.76 -4.59
N HIS A 362 -6.50 23.68 -5.47
CA HIS A 362 -5.93 25.04 -5.52
C HIS A 362 -4.38 25.05 -5.51
N ARG A 363 -3.77 24.10 -6.24
CA ARG A 363 -2.31 23.88 -6.33
C ARG A 363 -1.62 23.46 -5.01
N VAL A 364 -2.38 23.14 -3.96
CA VAL A 364 -1.85 22.59 -2.71
C VAL A 364 -2.12 21.08 -2.67
N SER A 365 -1.10 20.29 -2.33
CA SER A 365 -1.23 18.85 -2.17
C SER A 365 -1.79 18.45 -0.81
N SER A 366 -2.51 17.34 -0.75
CA SER A 366 -2.88 16.60 0.46
C SER A 366 -2.82 15.10 0.16
N HIS A 367 -2.95 14.28 1.21
CA HIS A 367 -2.56 12.88 1.22
C HIS A 367 -1.09 12.73 0.79
N GLY A 368 -0.68 11.58 0.25
CA GLY A 368 0.74 11.34 0.00
C GLY A 368 1.04 9.87 -0.21
N PHE A 369 1.90 9.31 0.64
CA PHE A 369 2.39 7.95 0.51
C PHE A 369 2.21 7.13 1.79
N ALA A 370 2.30 5.82 1.63
CA ALA A 370 2.27 4.83 2.67
C ALA A 370 3.35 3.78 2.36
N LEU A 371 4.47 3.84 3.09
CA LEU A 371 5.60 2.91 2.98
C LEU A 371 5.47 1.81 4.05
N ASN A 372 5.47 0.56 3.62
CA ASN A 372 5.40 -0.57 4.53
C ASN A 372 6.78 -0.85 5.12
N VAL A 373 6.96 -0.59 6.41
CA VAL A 373 8.25 -0.75 7.08
C VAL A 373 8.32 -2.12 7.74
N GLU A 374 7.37 -2.40 8.63
CA GLU A 374 7.40 -3.57 9.51
C GLU A 374 6.44 -4.66 9.02
N GLY A 375 6.78 -5.93 9.28
CA GLY A 375 5.99 -7.08 8.83
C GLY A 375 4.53 -7.07 9.32
N ARG A 376 4.27 -6.48 10.51
CA ARG A 376 2.92 -6.37 11.08
C ARG A 376 1.94 -5.55 10.22
N ALA A 377 2.44 -4.66 9.36
CA ALA A 377 1.58 -3.91 8.43
C ALA A 377 0.91 -4.83 7.39
N MET A 378 1.45 -6.03 7.15
CA MET A 378 0.95 -6.95 6.12
C MET A 378 -0.39 -7.59 6.47
N GLY A 379 -0.76 -7.65 7.77
CA GLY A 379 -2.02 -8.24 8.23
C GLY A 379 -3.25 -7.62 7.56
N GLY A 380 -3.32 -6.28 7.54
CA GLY A 380 -4.46 -5.55 6.97
C GLY A 380 -4.65 -5.75 5.47
N PHE A 381 -3.58 -5.98 4.71
CA PHE A 381 -3.70 -6.19 3.25
C PHE A 381 -4.37 -7.53 2.88
N ARG A 382 -4.46 -8.50 3.80
CA ARG A 382 -5.09 -9.81 3.53
C ARG A 382 -6.59 -9.75 3.28
N HIS A 383 -7.24 -8.64 3.65
CA HIS A 383 -8.69 -8.47 3.57
C HIS A 383 -9.16 -7.71 2.33
N ILE A 384 -8.23 -7.21 1.52
CA ILE A 384 -8.53 -6.35 0.37
C ILE A 384 -7.67 -6.71 -0.85
N VAL A 385 -8.13 -6.33 -2.04
CA VAL A 385 -7.25 -6.23 -3.21
C VAL A 385 -6.67 -4.82 -3.23
N ALA A 386 -5.47 -4.66 -2.67
CA ALA A 386 -4.83 -3.35 -2.50
C ALA A 386 -4.65 -2.63 -3.84
N CYS A 387 -5.07 -1.36 -3.89
CA CYS A 387 -5.07 -0.53 -5.11
C CYS A 387 -5.90 -1.11 -6.28
N GLY A 388 -6.66 -2.18 -6.07
CA GLY A 388 -7.36 -2.94 -7.12
C GLY A 388 -6.44 -3.66 -8.10
N ILE A 389 -5.19 -3.94 -7.69
CA ILE A 389 -4.21 -4.61 -8.55
C ILE A 389 -4.23 -6.11 -8.24
N VAL A 390 -4.87 -6.88 -9.11
CA VAL A 390 -4.97 -8.35 -8.97
C VAL A 390 -3.65 -9.01 -9.34
N GLY A 391 -3.27 -10.08 -8.63
CA GLY A 391 -2.07 -10.85 -8.92
C GLY A 391 -0.75 -10.22 -8.42
N ARG A 392 -0.83 -9.07 -7.75
CA ARG A 392 0.32 -8.39 -7.12
C ARG A 392 0.10 -8.33 -5.60
N ASN A 393 1.19 -8.30 -4.85
CA ASN A 393 1.17 -8.33 -3.38
C ASN A 393 1.86 -7.12 -2.78
N MET A 394 1.50 -6.81 -1.53
CA MET A 394 2.30 -5.89 -0.73
C MET A 394 3.49 -6.63 -0.11
N THR A 395 4.57 -5.89 0.11
CA THR A 395 5.77 -6.30 0.88
C THR A 395 6.19 -5.16 1.80
N CYS A 396 7.17 -5.38 2.67
CA CYS A 396 7.69 -4.38 3.60
C CYS A 396 9.23 -4.39 3.68
N LEU A 397 9.82 -3.39 4.35
CA LEU A 397 11.27 -3.33 4.58
C LEU A 397 11.76 -4.57 5.34
N HIS A 398 11.07 -5.02 6.40
CA HIS A 398 11.47 -6.21 7.16
C HIS A 398 11.61 -7.46 6.28
N ASP A 399 10.60 -7.75 5.45
CA ASP A 399 10.66 -8.88 4.51
C ASP A 399 11.83 -8.77 3.54
N ARG A 400 12.12 -7.53 3.09
CA ARG A 400 13.19 -7.25 2.13
C ARG A 400 14.56 -7.23 2.78
N LEU A 401 14.68 -7.01 4.08
CA LEU A 401 15.97 -6.99 4.76
C LEU A 401 16.29 -8.33 5.43
N ASP A 402 15.31 -9.23 5.56
CA ASP A 402 15.51 -10.56 6.14
C ASP A 402 16.47 -11.41 5.29
N PRO A 403 17.69 -11.72 5.78
CA PRO A 403 18.67 -12.52 5.06
C PRO A 403 18.26 -13.99 4.95
N SER A 404 17.36 -14.45 5.81
CA SER A 404 16.76 -15.80 5.76
C SER A 404 15.43 -15.83 4.99
N GLY A 405 14.93 -14.65 4.63
CA GLY A 405 13.64 -14.45 4.00
C GLY A 405 13.61 -14.87 2.53
N PRO A 406 12.40 -15.00 1.94
CA PRO A 406 12.23 -15.44 0.57
C PRO A 406 12.83 -14.48 -0.46
N PHE A 407 13.12 -13.24 -0.07
CA PHE A 407 13.65 -12.17 -0.92
C PHE A 407 15.17 -12.00 -0.84
N ALA A 408 15.87 -12.71 0.06
CA ALA A 408 17.30 -12.52 0.30
C ALA A 408 18.18 -12.56 -0.96
N ARG A 409 17.83 -13.43 -1.93
CA ARG A 409 18.53 -13.58 -3.22
C ARG A 409 18.37 -12.42 -4.20
N HIS A 410 17.37 -11.57 -3.99
CA HIS A 410 17.04 -10.45 -4.88
C HIS A 410 17.67 -9.13 -4.42
N ASN A 411 18.18 -9.08 -3.19
CA ASN A 411 18.86 -7.90 -2.69
C ASN A 411 20.36 -8.02 -2.96
N PRO A 412 21.02 -6.90 -3.31
CA PRO A 412 22.46 -6.86 -3.49
C PRO A 412 23.17 -7.30 -2.21
N VAL A 413 24.39 -7.80 -2.40
CA VAL A 413 25.32 -7.95 -1.28
C VAL A 413 25.60 -6.54 -0.77
N PHE A 414 25.18 -6.30 0.47
CA PHE A 414 25.36 -5.03 1.15
C PHE A 414 26.49 -5.22 2.15
N ASP A 415 27.60 -4.50 1.94
CA ASP A 415 28.83 -4.63 2.73
C ASP A 415 28.74 -3.96 4.12
N GLY A 416 27.63 -3.26 4.41
CA GLY A 416 27.33 -2.69 5.74
C GLY A 416 26.50 -3.61 6.63
N GLU A 417 26.44 -3.30 7.93
CA GLU A 417 25.48 -3.94 8.83
C GLU A 417 24.05 -3.60 8.38
N ARG A 418 23.28 -4.62 7.97
CA ARG A 418 21.85 -4.48 7.72
C ARG A 418 21.13 -4.44 9.06
N ASP A 419 20.54 -3.31 9.41
CA ASP A 419 19.60 -3.26 10.52
C ASP A 419 18.30 -3.98 10.10
N VAL A 420 18.17 -5.25 10.51
CA VAL A 420 16.97 -6.07 10.24
C VAL A 420 15.78 -5.61 11.10
N LYS A 421 15.98 -4.66 12.03
CA LYS A 421 14.97 -4.14 12.97
C LYS A 421 14.64 -2.67 12.75
N GLU A 422 14.66 -2.20 11.49
CA GLU A 422 14.20 -0.87 11.13
C GLU A 422 12.81 -0.58 11.70
N SER A 423 12.70 0.45 12.53
CA SER A 423 11.42 0.93 13.06
C SER A 423 10.84 2.02 12.17
N VAL A 424 9.52 2.20 12.21
CA VAL A 424 8.89 3.31 11.49
C VAL A 424 9.49 4.67 11.89
N GLU A 425 9.88 4.84 13.15
CA GLU A 425 10.52 6.07 13.63
C GLU A 425 11.91 6.30 12.99
N SER A 426 12.75 5.26 12.95
CA SER A 426 14.06 5.31 12.29
C SER A 426 13.91 5.71 10.82
N VAL A 427 12.98 5.07 10.13
CA VAL A 427 12.69 5.33 8.72
C VAL A 427 12.14 6.75 8.52
N ALA A 428 11.25 7.23 9.40
CA ALA A 428 10.72 8.60 9.34
C ALA A 428 11.83 9.65 9.51
N ARG A 429 12.77 9.40 10.43
CA ARG A 429 13.93 10.27 10.66
C ARG A 429 14.78 10.41 9.40
N SER A 430 15.16 9.28 8.80
CA SER A 430 15.98 9.22 7.57
C SER A 430 15.23 9.76 6.34
N TYR A 431 13.92 9.53 6.22
CA TYR A 431 13.13 9.97 5.07
C TYR A 431 13.15 11.48 4.84
N LYS A 432 13.29 12.28 5.91
CA LYS A 432 13.37 13.74 5.81
C LYS A 432 14.53 14.20 4.92
N ASP A 433 15.68 13.52 5.00
CA ASP A 433 16.86 13.85 4.20
C ASP A 433 16.68 13.47 2.73
N HIS A 434 16.11 12.29 2.46
CA HIS A 434 15.79 11.86 1.09
C HIS A 434 14.73 12.76 0.44
N PHE A 435 13.73 13.17 1.21
CA PHE A 435 12.75 14.16 0.78
C PHE A 435 13.43 15.50 0.46
N ALA A 436 14.26 16.03 1.37
CA ALA A 436 14.97 17.29 1.18
C ALA A 436 15.83 17.28 -0.09
N SER A 437 16.59 16.20 -0.30
CA SER A 437 17.47 16.01 -1.46
C SER A 437 16.69 15.96 -2.77
N VAL A 438 15.71 15.06 -2.88
CA VAL A 438 14.95 14.83 -4.13
C VAL A 438 14.05 16.01 -4.47
N PHE A 439 13.43 16.62 -3.46
CA PHE A 439 12.63 17.83 -3.68
C PHE A 439 13.49 19.07 -3.85
N GLY A 440 14.80 19.05 -3.57
CA GLY A 440 15.61 20.26 -3.57
C GLY A 440 15.06 21.31 -2.60
N ARG A 441 14.60 20.89 -1.41
CA ARG A 441 13.99 21.76 -0.41
C ARG A 441 14.78 21.69 0.88
N ARG A 442 14.96 22.83 1.54
CA ARG A 442 15.37 22.84 2.95
C ARG A 442 14.23 22.28 3.81
N VAL A 443 14.58 21.43 4.78
CA VAL A 443 13.65 20.89 5.77
C VAL A 443 14.09 21.38 7.14
N ARG A 444 13.12 21.73 7.98
CA ARG A 444 13.34 22.06 9.40
C ARG A 444 12.42 21.22 10.25
N GLU A 445 12.86 20.86 11.44
CA GLU A 445 11.95 20.29 12.44
C GLU A 445 10.96 21.34 12.94
N THR A 446 9.79 20.88 13.36
CA THR A 446 8.83 21.69 14.10
C THR A 446 9.29 21.89 15.55
N SER A 447 8.97 23.06 16.13
CA SER A 447 9.10 23.28 17.57
C SER A 447 7.83 22.84 18.32
N GLU A 448 7.95 22.65 19.64
CA GLU A 448 6.80 22.33 20.52
C GLU A 448 5.76 23.46 20.58
N GLU A 449 6.17 24.71 20.36
CA GLU A 449 5.25 25.86 20.27
C GLU A 449 4.40 25.82 18.98
N GLU A 450 4.98 25.29 17.90
CA GLU A 450 4.30 25.17 16.60
C GLU A 450 3.42 23.92 16.51
N PHE A 451 3.76 22.84 17.22
CA PHE A 451 3.05 21.58 17.13
C PHE A 451 3.10 20.81 18.45
N ALA A 452 1.92 20.47 18.97
CA ALA A 452 1.76 19.66 20.17
C ALA A 452 0.66 18.61 19.99
N PHE A 453 0.73 17.53 20.76
CA PHE A 453 -0.26 16.44 20.72
C PHE A 453 -0.39 15.77 22.09
N GLU A 454 -1.53 15.11 22.32
CA GLU A 454 -1.81 14.32 23.51
C GLU A 454 -1.89 12.83 23.16
N LEU A 455 -1.16 12.00 23.90
CA LEU A 455 -1.18 10.54 23.75
C LEU A 455 -2.04 9.88 24.83
N VAL A 456 -2.76 8.84 24.43
CA VAL A 456 -3.55 7.97 25.32
C VAL A 456 -3.24 6.51 25.04
N GLU A 457 -3.62 5.62 25.96
CA GLU A 457 -3.47 4.18 25.77
C GLU A 457 -4.34 3.64 24.63
N GLU A 458 -3.83 2.66 23.90
CA GLU A 458 -4.63 1.90 22.93
C GLU A 458 -5.42 0.82 23.68
N THR A 459 -6.74 0.94 23.68
CA THR A 459 -7.62 0.00 24.40
C THR A 459 -8.04 -1.21 23.56
N ASP A 460 -7.93 -1.15 22.23
CA ASP A 460 -8.42 -2.19 21.32
C ASP A 460 -7.35 -3.23 20.91
N ARG A 461 -6.20 -3.27 21.59
CA ARG A 461 -5.04 -4.14 21.24
C ARG A 461 -5.42 -5.61 20.99
N ALA A 462 -6.20 -6.19 21.90
CA ALA A 462 -6.60 -7.61 21.82
C ALA A 462 -7.42 -7.88 20.55
N ARG A 463 -8.37 -6.99 20.24
CA ARG A 463 -9.22 -7.09 19.05
C ARG A 463 -8.40 -6.95 17.76
N LEU A 464 -7.47 -5.99 17.72
CA LEU A 464 -6.59 -5.79 16.55
C LEU A 464 -5.71 -7.01 16.29
N ARG A 465 -5.16 -7.62 17.35
CA ARG A 465 -4.36 -8.84 17.24
C ARG A 465 -5.20 -10.02 16.74
N GLU A 466 -6.36 -10.26 17.33
CA GLU A 466 -7.20 -11.42 17.01
C GLU A 466 -7.82 -11.33 15.61
N LYS A 467 -8.35 -10.17 15.23
CA LYS A 467 -9.18 -10.04 14.02
C LYS A 467 -8.44 -9.53 12.79
N LEU A 468 -7.40 -8.70 12.97
CA LEU A 468 -6.60 -8.12 11.87
C LEU A 468 -5.19 -8.70 11.79
N ASN A 469 -4.78 -9.52 12.76
CA ASN A 469 -3.41 -10.00 12.88
C ASN A 469 -2.39 -8.84 12.87
N VAL A 470 -2.73 -7.77 13.59
CA VAL A 470 -1.90 -6.57 13.76
C VAL A 470 -1.46 -6.49 15.21
N GLU A 471 -0.16 -6.56 15.43
CA GLU A 471 0.42 -6.48 16.77
C GLU A 471 0.63 -5.01 17.19
N VAL A 472 0.09 -4.68 18.36
CA VAL A 472 0.28 -3.38 19.02
C VAL A 472 0.92 -3.62 20.38
N GLY A 473 2.10 -3.05 20.59
CA GLY A 473 2.88 -3.17 21.82
C GLY A 473 2.27 -2.45 23.01
N GLU A 474 2.68 -2.83 24.22
CA GLU A 474 2.14 -2.26 25.45
C GLU A 474 2.48 -0.78 25.64
N GLU A 475 3.60 -0.33 25.07
CA GLU A 475 4.06 1.06 25.12
C GLU A 475 3.57 1.91 23.96
N GLU A 476 2.91 1.31 22.96
CA GLU A 476 2.36 2.07 21.84
C GLU A 476 1.06 2.76 22.27
N ARG A 477 0.91 4.00 21.81
CA ARG A 477 -0.14 4.94 22.23
C ARG A 477 -0.89 5.48 21.01
N VAL A 478 -2.10 5.96 21.24
CA VAL A 478 -2.96 6.61 20.25
C VAL A 478 -2.94 8.11 20.47
N VAL A 479 -2.93 8.88 19.39
CA VAL A 479 -3.03 10.34 19.44
C VAL A 479 -4.49 10.72 19.65
N LYS A 480 -4.76 11.42 20.75
CA LYS A 480 -6.11 11.86 21.13
C LYS A 480 -6.42 13.25 20.60
N SER A 481 -5.46 14.16 20.64
CA SER A 481 -5.63 15.55 20.22
C SER A 481 -4.34 16.11 19.62
N VAL A 482 -4.48 17.09 18.73
CA VAL A 482 -3.37 17.79 18.06
C VAL A 482 -3.62 19.30 18.10
N MET A 483 -2.57 20.06 18.32
CA MET A 483 -2.54 21.51 18.27
C MET A 483 -1.47 21.96 17.26
N VAL A 484 -1.83 22.93 16.41
CA VAL A 484 -0.95 23.50 15.39
C VAL A 484 -0.97 25.02 15.53
N ASP A 485 0.20 25.64 15.68
CA ASP A 485 0.39 27.08 15.82
C ASP A 485 -0.58 27.70 16.86
N GLY A 486 -0.74 27.02 18.00
CA GLY A 486 -1.63 27.42 19.10
C GLY A 486 -3.12 27.13 18.90
N VAL A 487 -3.52 26.47 17.81
CA VAL A 487 -4.92 26.15 17.50
C VAL A 487 -5.18 24.65 17.55
N MET A 488 -6.18 24.24 18.33
CA MET A 488 -6.61 22.84 18.39
C MET A 488 -7.27 22.39 17.09
N VAL A 489 -6.82 21.26 16.54
CA VAL A 489 -7.43 20.62 15.38
C VAL A 489 -8.76 20.00 15.79
N ARG A 490 -9.82 20.27 15.02
CA ARG A 490 -11.17 19.75 15.28
C ARG A 490 -11.51 18.68 14.25
N VAL A 491 -11.96 17.53 14.72
CA VAL A 491 -12.60 16.51 13.90
C VAL A 491 -14.07 16.89 13.75
N GLU A 492 -14.57 16.96 12.52
CA GLU A 492 -15.96 17.32 12.20
C GLU A 492 -16.92 16.12 12.26
#